data_AF-A0A7U3ZSX5-F1
#
_entry.id   AF-A0A7U3ZSX5-F1
#
_cell.length_a   1.000
_cell.length_b   1.000
_cell.length_c   1.000
_cell.angle_alpha   90.00
_cell.angle_beta   90.00
_cell.angle_gamma   90.00
#
_symmetry.space_group_name_H-M   'P 1'
#
loop_
_entity.id
_entity.type
_entity.pdbx_description
1 polymer ?
#
loop_
_entity_poly.entity_id
_entity_poly.type
_entity_poly.pdbx_seq_one_letter_code
_entity_poly.pdbx_strand_id
1 'polypeptide(L)'
;MVPKDHDQNETNSNQNNTSKRFKKPFFKKWKIQEKDKFFIKFKNFWPLSKTSGKIFLIYLCIILLGALLLSIPNFALTPTANPRYSWDYLTGIFLASSAFSDTGLTVIDVSHSYTFTGQLILLLLIEAGGIGVLTFKVVLFLIINKKISISDTMVAQSERGSTITNSTIHLIKDGFIWLSIVQVTSAFILFFLFFFNKPGTVNSAGVQLNVVSPYHNFWKSLWFAIFHSTSAINNAGFDIISPNSLQPYNVDNHRVYAIQVIFMLEWIIGGLGYPTFHDIKRKIQARKQGQKVKFSLFTKLNFWVYLTLFILGPIGVLSTEYASYDNSLIFHSFVNGQKITKPFIISFVDILFNTTASRNAGFSTISIDNFNPGSKSVLAILMFIGSAPSSTAGGIRTTTFAILLLSTISIIKNRKYTSVFKKTIPDETVRRSYATFFISSFLIFIALFIIYIDSHQVFENIAKTGSTNNQSVTTQILVLITSAFGTVGLSPLGYDDMYKLKATTKILLVLIMFIGQLGVSNTLLIFIKPAREEALKFLDEDVTIG
;
A
#
# COMPACT_ATOMS: atom_id res chain seq x y z
N MET A 1 38.21 -36.85 -47.67
CA MET A 1 37.68 -37.33 -48.96
C MET A 1 36.24 -36.88 -49.07
N VAL A 2 35.99 -36.04 -50.07
CA VAL A 2 34.72 -35.40 -50.46
C VAL A 2 34.11 -36.23 -51.60
N PRO A 3 32.78 -36.25 -51.77
CA PRO A 3 32.19 -35.69 -53.00
C PRO A 3 30.98 -34.80 -52.65
N LYS A 4 30.92 -33.51 -53.04
CA LYS A 4 30.81 -32.83 -54.34
C LYS A 4 29.40 -32.85 -54.96
N ASP A 5 28.88 -31.62 -55.01
CA ASP A 5 27.69 -31.01 -55.63
C ASP A 5 27.37 -31.40 -57.07
N HIS A 6 26.11 -31.16 -57.46
CA HIS A 6 25.78 -30.52 -58.74
C HIS A 6 24.51 -29.65 -58.67
N ASP A 7 24.72 -28.37 -58.98
CA ASP A 7 23.83 -27.22 -59.23
C ASP A 7 22.85 -27.42 -60.42
N GLN A 8 21.58 -26.99 -60.32
CA GLN A 8 20.92 -25.74 -60.76
C GLN A 8 20.60 -25.54 -62.27
N ASN A 9 19.35 -25.06 -62.49
CA ASN A 9 18.83 -24.13 -63.52
C ASN A 9 18.82 -24.60 -64.99
N GLU A 10 17.94 -24.19 -65.91
CA GLU A 10 16.71 -23.37 -66.06
C GLU A 10 16.25 -23.70 -67.52
N THR A 11 14.99 -23.63 -67.95
CA THR A 11 14.43 -22.46 -68.65
C THR A 11 13.01 -22.76 -69.22
N ASN A 12 12.07 -21.82 -68.97
CA ASN A 12 11.12 -21.15 -69.90
C ASN A 12 10.46 -21.95 -71.06
N SER A 13 9.19 -21.79 -71.48
CA SER A 13 8.16 -20.76 -71.30
C SER A 13 6.88 -21.12 -72.11
N ASN A 14 5.78 -20.46 -71.74
CA ASN A 14 4.66 -20.00 -72.58
C ASN A 14 3.44 -20.88 -72.93
N GLN A 15 2.32 -20.44 -72.33
CA GLN A 15 1.07 -19.98 -72.97
C GLN A 15 -0.12 -20.93 -73.21
N ASN A 16 -1.18 -20.60 -72.45
CA ASN A 16 -2.56 -20.32 -72.85
C ASN A 16 -3.69 -21.33 -72.58
N ASN A 17 -4.63 -20.82 -71.76
CA ASN A 17 -6.09 -20.92 -71.82
C ASN A 17 -6.77 -22.28 -71.55
N THR A 18 -7.49 -22.37 -70.43
CA THR A 18 -8.93 -22.04 -70.42
C THR A 18 -9.51 -22.07 -69.00
N SER A 19 -10.42 -21.13 -68.80
CA SER A 19 -11.24 -20.81 -67.64
C SER A 19 -12.00 -21.98 -67.00
N LYS A 20 -12.03 -22.04 -65.66
CA LYS A 20 -13.26 -22.34 -64.90
C LYS A 20 -13.22 -21.63 -63.54
N ARG A 21 -13.97 -20.54 -63.45
CA ARG A 21 -14.21 -19.71 -62.26
C ARG A 21 -14.94 -20.54 -61.19
N PHE A 22 -14.28 -20.83 -60.07
CA PHE A 22 -14.98 -21.08 -58.80
C PHE A 22 -15.31 -19.73 -58.14
N LYS A 23 -16.61 -19.42 -58.05
CA LYS A 23 -17.14 -18.25 -57.33
C LYS A 23 -16.82 -18.38 -55.84
N LYS A 24 -15.96 -17.50 -55.30
CA LYS A 24 -15.91 -17.21 -53.85
C LYS A 24 -17.11 -16.32 -53.49
N PRO A 25 -17.88 -16.60 -52.42
CA PRO A 25 -18.87 -15.67 -51.95
C PRO A 25 -18.17 -14.51 -51.23
N PHE A 26 -18.37 -13.32 -51.79
CA PHE A 26 -18.41 -12.01 -51.14
C PHE A 26 -18.12 -11.99 -49.63
N PHE A 27 -16.88 -11.69 -49.25
CA PHE A 27 -16.61 -11.13 -47.92
C PHE A 27 -17.20 -9.73 -47.89
N LYS A 28 -18.37 -9.61 -47.25
CA LYS A 28 -19.01 -8.36 -46.87
C LYS A 28 -17.99 -7.56 -46.04
N LYS A 29 -17.39 -6.52 -46.62
CA LYS A 29 -16.60 -5.53 -45.89
C LYS A 29 -17.51 -4.92 -44.83
N TRP A 30 -17.36 -5.34 -43.58
CA TRP A 30 -17.97 -4.65 -42.45
C TRP A 30 -17.38 -3.24 -42.43
N LYS A 31 -18.20 -2.24 -42.75
CA LYS A 31 -17.91 -0.83 -42.43
C LYS A 31 -17.84 -0.75 -40.91
N ILE A 32 -16.64 -0.88 -40.35
CA ILE A 32 -16.34 -0.53 -38.96
C ILE A 32 -16.67 0.96 -38.83
N GLN A 33 -17.71 1.28 -38.05
CA GLN A 33 -18.10 2.67 -37.78
C GLN A 33 -16.92 3.39 -37.09
N GLU A 34 -16.75 4.69 -37.30
CA GLU A 34 -15.63 5.45 -36.70
C GLU A 34 -15.60 5.36 -35.17
N LYS A 35 -16.76 5.18 -34.52
CA LYS A 35 -16.84 4.88 -33.08
C LYS A 35 -16.12 3.57 -32.73
N ASP A 36 -16.29 2.51 -33.52
CA ASP A 36 -15.60 1.23 -33.31
C ASP A 36 -14.09 1.37 -33.54
N LYS A 37 -13.64 2.23 -34.47
CA LYS A 37 -12.20 2.51 -34.64
C LYS A 37 -11.60 3.18 -33.41
N PHE A 38 -12.32 4.09 -32.74
CA PHE A 38 -11.86 4.70 -31.49
C PHE A 38 -11.75 3.65 -30.37
N PHE A 39 -12.79 2.84 -30.17
CA PHE A 39 -12.76 1.78 -29.15
C PHE A 39 -11.73 0.68 -29.45
N ILE A 40 -11.50 0.32 -30.71
CA ILE A 40 -10.47 -0.63 -31.11
C ILE A 40 -9.07 -0.02 -30.95
N LYS A 41 -8.88 1.26 -31.29
CA LYS A 41 -7.59 1.98 -31.12
C LYS A 41 -7.26 2.22 -29.64
N PHE A 42 -8.28 2.44 -28.80
CA PHE A 42 -8.16 2.55 -27.35
C PHE A 42 -7.88 1.18 -26.69
N LYS A 43 -8.58 0.13 -27.12
CA LYS A 43 -8.35 -1.26 -26.67
C LYS A 43 -6.97 -1.79 -27.08
N ASN A 44 -6.47 -1.35 -28.24
CA ASN A 44 -5.13 -1.65 -28.74
C ASN A 44 -4.08 -0.60 -28.34
N PHE A 45 -4.43 0.36 -27.47
CA PHE A 45 -3.45 1.29 -26.93
C PHE A 45 -2.44 0.49 -26.11
N TRP A 46 -1.16 0.62 -26.48
CA TRP A 46 -0.06 -0.25 -26.08
C TRP A 46 0.08 -0.56 -24.56
N PRO A 47 -0.22 0.34 -23.62
CA PRO A 47 -0.18 0.02 -22.18
C PRO A 47 -1.43 -0.74 -21.67
N LEU A 48 -2.58 -0.68 -22.36
CA LEU A 48 -3.87 -1.18 -21.85
C LEU A 48 -4.24 -2.60 -22.33
N SER A 49 -3.53 -3.15 -23.31
CA SER A 49 -3.82 -4.50 -23.84
C SER A 49 -3.29 -5.63 -22.93
N LYS A 50 -2.29 -5.34 -22.10
CA LYS A 50 -1.64 -6.29 -21.19
C LYS A 50 -2.46 -6.56 -19.92
N THR A 51 -2.22 -7.71 -19.30
CA THR A 51 -2.85 -8.12 -18.02
C THR A 51 -2.72 -7.02 -16.96
N SER A 52 -1.53 -6.46 -16.77
CA SER A 52 -1.29 -5.35 -15.82
C SER A 52 -2.05 -4.06 -16.19
N GLY A 53 -2.21 -3.76 -17.48
CA GLY A 53 -2.99 -2.60 -17.94
C GLY A 53 -4.49 -2.74 -17.71
N LYS A 54 -5.02 -3.97 -17.79
CA LYS A 54 -6.43 -4.26 -17.44
C LYS A 54 -6.69 -4.08 -15.94
N ILE A 55 -5.77 -4.53 -15.10
CA ILE A 55 -5.85 -4.33 -13.63
C ILE A 55 -5.89 -2.83 -13.32
N PHE A 56 -4.95 -2.07 -13.90
CA PHE A 56 -4.89 -0.62 -13.77
C PHE A 56 -6.22 0.05 -14.10
N LEU A 57 -6.84 -0.32 -15.23
CA LEU A 57 -8.10 0.29 -15.67
C LEU A 57 -9.28 -0.08 -14.75
N ILE A 58 -9.36 -1.32 -14.28
CA ILE A 58 -10.38 -1.74 -13.31
C ILE A 58 -10.25 -0.92 -12.02
N TYR A 59 -9.02 -0.72 -11.54
CA TYR A 59 -8.74 0.01 -10.30
C TYR A 59 -9.12 1.48 -10.45
N LEU A 60 -8.73 2.10 -11.56
CA LEU A 60 -9.11 3.47 -11.88
C LEU A 60 -10.64 3.64 -11.93
N CYS A 61 -11.36 2.70 -12.55
CA CYS A 61 -12.82 2.74 -12.58
C CYS A 61 -13.45 2.64 -11.19
N ILE A 62 -12.93 1.78 -10.31
CA ILE A 62 -13.43 1.65 -8.93
C ILE A 62 -13.19 2.94 -8.15
N ILE A 63 -12.01 3.56 -8.28
CA ILE A 63 -11.69 4.83 -7.62
C ILE A 63 -12.62 5.93 -8.11
N LEU A 64 -12.84 6.06 -9.42
CA LEU A 64 -13.72 7.10 -9.97
C LEU A 64 -15.20 6.88 -9.57
N LEU A 65 -15.67 5.63 -9.56
CA LEU A 65 -17.01 5.30 -9.09
C LEU A 65 -17.15 5.58 -7.58
N GLY A 66 -16.17 5.17 -6.78
CA GLY A 66 -16.11 5.44 -5.35
C GLY A 66 -16.09 6.93 -5.05
N ALA A 67 -15.31 7.70 -5.81
CA ALA A 67 -15.26 9.16 -5.71
C ALA A 67 -16.62 9.79 -5.99
N LEU A 68 -17.29 9.36 -7.07
CA LEU A 68 -18.63 9.84 -7.42
C LEU A 68 -19.61 9.54 -6.29
N LEU A 69 -19.61 8.32 -5.75
CA LEU A 69 -20.48 7.93 -4.64
C LEU A 69 -20.19 8.77 -3.39
N LEU A 70 -18.92 8.91 -2.99
CA LEU A 70 -18.53 9.70 -1.82
C LEU A 70 -18.81 11.20 -1.97
N SER A 71 -18.97 11.70 -3.20
CA SER A 71 -19.37 13.08 -3.47
C SER A 71 -20.90 13.30 -3.46
N ILE A 72 -21.73 12.24 -3.30
CA ILE A 72 -23.18 12.39 -3.25
C ILE A 72 -23.61 13.05 -1.92
N PRO A 73 -24.40 14.16 -1.94
CA PRO A 73 -24.81 14.90 -0.74
C PRO A 73 -25.58 14.14 0.34
N ASN A 74 -26.05 12.92 0.03
CA ASN A 74 -26.76 12.06 0.99
C ASN A 74 -25.81 11.14 1.77
N PHE A 75 -24.59 10.92 1.27
CA PHE A 75 -23.59 10.07 1.89
C PHE A 75 -22.56 10.93 2.64
N ALA A 76 -22.23 12.07 2.06
CA ALA A 76 -21.58 13.22 2.66
C ALA A 76 -22.56 13.97 3.59
N LEU A 77 -22.14 14.35 4.80
CA LEU A 77 -22.93 15.24 5.65
C LEU A 77 -22.91 16.65 5.02
N THR A 78 -24.10 17.24 4.82
CA THR A 78 -24.28 18.50 4.11
C THR A 78 -23.50 19.64 4.78
N PRO A 79 -22.96 20.64 4.05
CA PRO A 79 -22.23 21.78 4.63
C PRO A 79 -23.01 22.56 5.70
N THR A 80 -24.34 22.48 5.69
CA THR A 80 -25.21 23.04 6.74
C THR A 80 -25.01 22.38 8.11
N ALA A 81 -24.59 21.12 8.16
CA ALA A 81 -24.21 20.41 9.38
C ALA A 81 -22.72 20.60 9.75
N ASN A 82 -21.87 20.97 8.78
CA ASN A 82 -20.44 21.18 9.00
C ASN A 82 -19.88 22.27 8.05
N PRO A 83 -19.95 23.56 8.42
CA PRO A 83 -19.66 24.68 7.52
C PRO A 83 -18.18 24.85 7.15
N ARG A 84 -17.29 23.98 7.67
CA ARG A 84 -15.84 24.08 7.45
C ARG A 84 -15.37 23.64 6.07
N TYR A 85 -16.14 22.81 5.35
CA TYR A 85 -15.69 22.20 4.10
C TYR A 85 -16.73 22.34 2.99
N SER A 86 -16.28 22.74 1.80
CA SER A 86 -17.08 22.69 0.56
C SER A 86 -16.80 21.37 -0.16
N TRP A 87 -17.86 20.69 -0.62
CA TRP A 87 -17.70 19.40 -1.30
C TRP A 87 -17.16 19.62 -2.73
N ASP A 88 -15.90 19.23 -2.95
CA ASP A 88 -15.24 19.17 -4.26
C ASP A 88 -15.08 17.71 -4.70
N TYR A 89 -15.28 17.43 -5.99
CA TYR A 89 -15.07 16.10 -6.57
C TYR A 89 -13.61 15.63 -6.41
N LEU A 90 -12.65 16.57 -6.39
CA LEU A 90 -11.25 16.24 -6.11
C LEU A 90 -11.05 15.65 -4.71
N THR A 91 -11.77 16.14 -3.70
CA THR A 91 -11.79 15.58 -2.34
C THR A 91 -12.33 14.15 -2.35
N GLY A 92 -13.39 13.90 -3.13
CA GLY A 92 -13.93 12.55 -3.36
C GLY A 92 -12.93 11.60 -4.00
N ILE A 93 -12.22 12.05 -5.06
CA ILE A 93 -11.15 11.27 -5.71
C ILE A 93 -10.03 10.96 -4.73
N PHE A 94 -9.60 11.95 -3.94
CA PHE A 94 -8.51 11.76 -2.98
C PHE A 94 -8.87 10.70 -1.94
N LEU A 95 -10.05 10.80 -1.34
CA LEU A 95 -10.52 9.84 -0.32
C LEU A 95 -10.78 8.45 -0.90
N ALA A 96 -11.41 8.37 -2.07
CA ALA A 96 -11.65 7.09 -2.73
C ALA A 96 -10.33 6.41 -3.12
N SER A 97 -9.37 7.17 -3.63
CA SER A 97 -8.04 6.66 -3.95
C SER A 97 -7.32 6.21 -2.69
N SER A 98 -7.36 6.99 -1.61
CA SER A 98 -6.71 6.65 -0.35
C SER A 98 -7.32 5.41 0.29
N ALA A 99 -8.66 5.28 0.29
CA ALA A 99 -9.36 4.10 0.81
C ALA A 99 -9.06 2.85 -0.02
N PHE A 100 -9.16 2.94 -1.36
CA PHE A 100 -8.91 1.79 -2.23
C PHE A 100 -7.43 1.39 -2.31
N SER A 101 -6.51 2.31 -2.08
CA SER A 101 -5.08 2.01 -2.01
C SER A 101 -4.62 1.59 -0.61
N ASP A 102 -5.54 1.50 0.36
CA ASP A 102 -5.23 1.26 1.77
C ASP A 102 -4.15 2.22 2.29
N THR A 103 -4.19 3.48 1.87
CA THR A 103 -3.21 4.47 2.32
C THR A 103 -3.62 5.08 3.64
N GLY A 104 -4.84 5.60 3.79
CA GLY A 104 -5.29 6.21 5.06
C GLY A 104 -5.06 7.71 5.18
N LEU A 105 -4.48 8.36 4.17
CA LEU A 105 -4.45 9.82 4.11
C LEU A 105 -5.86 10.35 3.86
N THR A 106 -6.33 11.29 4.68
CA THR A 106 -7.61 11.94 4.43
C THR A 106 -7.45 13.46 4.43
N VAL A 107 -8.21 14.14 3.59
CA VAL A 107 -8.21 15.60 3.47
C VAL A 107 -9.32 16.26 4.28
N ILE A 108 -10.20 15.47 4.88
CA ILE A 108 -11.31 15.89 5.74
C ILE A 108 -11.50 14.84 6.85
N ASP A 109 -12.14 15.25 7.94
CA ASP A 109 -12.45 14.36 9.06
C ASP A 109 -13.56 13.37 8.69
N VAL A 110 -13.23 12.09 8.57
CA VAL A 110 -14.18 11.02 8.20
C VAL A 110 -15.22 10.77 9.29
N SER A 111 -14.87 10.98 10.56
CA SER A 111 -15.76 10.72 11.70
C SER A 111 -16.96 11.67 11.74
N HIS A 112 -16.79 12.93 11.31
CA HIS A 112 -17.82 13.97 11.33
C HIS A 112 -18.30 14.44 9.95
N SER A 113 -17.64 14.06 8.85
CA SER A 113 -18.01 14.50 7.50
C SER A 113 -18.84 13.47 6.73
N TYR A 114 -18.86 12.21 7.17
CA TYR A 114 -19.61 11.15 6.49
C TYR A 114 -20.71 10.55 7.36
N THR A 115 -21.83 10.26 6.72
CA THR A 115 -22.89 9.42 7.28
C THR A 115 -22.41 7.97 7.41
N PHE A 116 -23.19 7.14 8.10
CA PHE A 116 -22.98 5.69 8.13
C PHE A 116 -22.80 5.09 6.71
N THR A 117 -23.64 5.51 5.75
CA THR A 117 -23.55 5.02 4.37
C THR A 117 -22.25 5.45 3.68
N GLY A 118 -21.77 6.67 3.93
CA GLY A 118 -20.48 7.14 3.43
C GLY A 118 -19.31 6.35 4.03
N GLN A 119 -19.35 6.10 5.33
CA GLN A 119 -18.37 5.25 6.03
C GLN A 119 -18.42 3.80 5.51
N LEU A 120 -19.60 3.27 5.19
CA LEU A 120 -19.74 1.94 4.58
C LEU A 120 -19.11 1.87 3.19
N ILE A 121 -19.27 2.91 2.35
CA ILE A 121 -18.60 2.97 1.04
C ILE A 121 -17.07 2.98 1.21
N LEU A 122 -16.55 3.77 2.16
CA LEU A 122 -15.12 3.76 2.47
C LEU A 122 -14.65 2.37 2.91
N LEU A 123 -15.40 1.71 3.78
CA LEU A 123 -15.10 0.35 4.25
C LEU A 123 -15.05 -0.67 3.10
N LEU A 124 -15.97 -0.57 2.13
CA LEU A 124 -16.00 -1.42 0.96
C LEU A 124 -14.82 -1.16 0.01
N LEU A 125 -14.39 0.09 -0.12
CA LEU A 125 -13.20 0.44 -0.91
C LEU A 125 -11.93 -0.11 -0.26
N ILE A 126 -11.80 0.01 1.06
CA ILE A 126 -10.71 -0.58 1.86
C ILE A 126 -10.68 -2.10 1.67
N GLU A 127 -11.82 -2.78 1.80
CA GLU A 127 -11.87 -4.23 1.63
C GLU A 127 -11.50 -4.67 0.19
N ALA A 128 -11.96 -3.91 -0.82
CA ALA A 128 -11.64 -4.17 -2.21
C ALA A 128 -10.15 -3.95 -2.53
N GLY A 129 -9.53 -2.95 -1.91
CA GLY A 129 -8.09 -2.66 -1.98
C GLY A 129 -7.25 -3.74 -1.32
N GLY A 130 -7.55 -4.03 -0.05
CA GLY A 130 -6.71 -4.88 0.80
C GLY A 130 -6.68 -6.32 0.33
N ILE A 131 -7.84 -6.88 -0.02
CA ILE A 131 -7.94 -8.23 -0.58
C ILE A 131 -7.44 -8.25 -2.02
N GLY A 132 -7.70 -7.19 -2.78
CA GLY A 132 -7.49 -7.13 -4.21
C GLY A 132 -8.71 -7.61 -4.98
N VAL A 133 -9.13 -6.82 -5.97
CA VAL A 133 -10.40 -7.01 -6.70
C VAL A 133 -10.45 -8.38 -7.39
N LEU A 134 -9.33 -8.85 -7.92
CA LEU A 134 -9.27 -10.13 -8.63
C LEU A 134 -9.12 -11.32 -7.69
N THR A 135 -8.47 -11.12 -6.55
CA THR A 135 -8.46 -12.09 -5.45
C THR A 135 -9.90 -12.35 -4.99
N PHE A 136 -10.69 -11.30 -4.78
CA PHE A 136 -12.10 -11.40 -4.41
C PHE A 136 -12.91 -12.17 -5.47
N LYS A 137 -12.73 -11.86 -6.76
CA LYS A 137 -13.36 -12.60 -7.87
C LYS A 137 -13.03 -14.10 -7.83
N VAL A 138 -11.77 -14.46 -7.60
CA VAL A 138 -11.33 -15.87 -7.53
C VAL A 138 -11.97 -16.58 -6.34
N VAL A 139 -11.98 -15.95 -5.16
CA VAL A 139 -12.61 -16.51 -3.95
C VAL A 139 -14.10 -16.71 -4.15
N LEU A 140 -14.80 -15.74 -4.75
CA LEU A 140 -16.23 -15.86 -5.05
C LEU A 140 -16.52 -17.05 -5.99
N PHE A 141 -15.71 -17.23 -7.03
CA PHE A 141 -15.87 -18.36 -7.95
C PHE A 141 -15.59 -19.70 -7.28
N LEU A 142 -14.65 -19.76 -6.33
CA LEU A 142 -14.42 -20.96 -5.52
C LEU A 142 -15.63 -21.31 -4.66
N ILE A 143 -16.27 -20.32 -4.04
CA ILE A 143 -17.45 -20.54 -3.18
C ILE A 143 -18.63 -21.05 -4.01
N ILE A 144 -18.82 -20.52 -5.24
CA ILE A 144 -19.91 -20.90 -6.15
C ILE A 144 -19.56 -22.19 -6.95
N ASN A 145 -18.43 -22.86 -6.65
CA ASN A 145 -17.94 -24.03 -7.40
C ASN A 145 -17.83 -23.81 -8.92
N LYS A 146 -17.60 -22.57 -9.35
CA LYS A 146 -17.42 -22.22 -10.76
C LYS A 146 -15.99 -22.53 -11.19
N LYS A 147 -15.81 -23.07 -12.41
CA LYS A 147 -14.49 -23.30 -12.99
C LYS A 147 -13.75 -21.96 -13.16
N ILE A 148 -12.52 -21.90 -12.67
CA ILE A 148 -11.64 -20.73 -12.76
C ILE A 148 -10.75 -20.91 -13.99
N SER A 149 -10.70 -19.89 -14.86
CA SER A 149 -9.81 -19.92 -16.02
C SER A 149 -8.35 -19.73 -15.59
N ILE A 150 -7.42 -20.35 -16.31
CA ILE A 150 -5.97 -20.10 -16.15
C ILE A 150 -5.67 -18.60 -16.32
N SER A 151 -6.38 -17.92 -17.23
CA SER A 151 -6.24 -16.47 -17.39
C SER A 151 -6.59 -15.71 -16.12
N ASP A 152 -7.67 -16.08 -15.42
CA ASP A 152 -8.05 -15.45 -14.15
C ASP A 152 -6.99 -15.67 -13.08
N THR A 153 -6.38 -16.86 -13.04
CA THR A 153 -5.28 -17.15 -12.10
C THR A 153 -4.03 -16.33 -12.41
N MET A 154 -3.67 -16.16 -13.69
CA MET A 154 -2.53 -15.34 -14.11
C MET A 154 -2.72 -13.86 -13.78
N VAL A 155 -3.94 -13.33 -13.90
CA VAL A 155 -4.22 -11.93 -13.58
C VAL A 155 -4.08 -11.69 -12.06
N ALA A 156 -4.70 -12.54 -11.22
CA ALA A 156 -4.57 -12.45 -9.76
C ALA A 156 -3.12 -12.62 -9.28
N GLN A 157 -2.34 -13.48 -9.93
CA GLN A 157 -0.90 -13.64 -9.66
C GLN A 157 -0.11 -12.37 -9.93
N SER A 158 -0.37 -11.74 -11.08
CA SER A 158 0.32 -10.51 -11.47
C SER A 158 0.02 -9.35 -10.51
N GLU A 159 -1.21 -9.28 -9.99
CA GLU A 159 -1.61 -8.27 -9.00
C GLU A 159 -0.83 -8.44 -7.69
N ARG A 160 -0.67 -9.68 -7.22
CA ARG A 160 -0.05 -9.98 -5.92
C ARG A 160 1.46 -10.30 -5.98
N GLY A 161 2.05 -10.36 -7.18
CA GLY A 161 3.49 -10.57 -7.39
C GLY A 161 3.97 -12.01 -7.14
N SER A 162 3.10 -13.02 -7.29
CA SER A 162 3.45 -14.43 -7.03
C SER A 162 3.82 -15.19 -8.31
N THR A 163 4.79 -16.12 -8.21
CA THR A 163 5.21 -16.99 -9.32
C THR A 163 4.35 -18.26 -9.43
N ILE A 164 4.13 -18.70 -10.66
CA ILE A 164 3.20 -19.74 -11.10
C ILE A 164 3.45 -21.09 -10.39
N THR A 165 2.41 -21.64 -9.73
CA THR A 165 2.16 -23.10 -9.62
C THR A 165 0.65 -23.36 -9.42
N ASN A 166 0.19 -24.59 -9.66
CA ASN A 166 -1.17 -25.09 -9.36
C ASN A 166 -1.67 -24.80 -7.92
N SER A 167 -0.78 -24.33 -7.03
CA SER A 167 -1.03 -24.00 -5.63
C SER A 167 -1.54 -22.57 -5.40
N THR A 168 -1.55 -21.67 -6.39
CA THR A 168 -1.89 -20.25 -6.19
C THR A 168 -3.32 -20.03 -5.69
N ILE A 169 -4.27 -20.77 -6.22
CA ILE A 169 -5.67 -20.68 -5.79
C ILE A 169 -5.79 -21.04 -4.29
N HIS A 170 -5.06 -22.07 -3.86
CA HIS A 170 -5.03 -22.47 -2.45
C HIS A 170 -4.33 -21.43 -1.56
N LEU A 171 -3.26 -20.79 -2.05
CA LEU A 171 -2.59 -19.67 -1.36
C LEU A 171 -3.57 -18.52 -1.11
N ILE A 172 -4.30 -18.10 -2.14
CA ILE A 172 -5.31 -17.03 -2.06
C ILE A 172 -6.44 -17.41 -1.10
N LYS A 173 -7.00 -18.62 -1.24
CA LYS A 173 -8.08 -19.12 -0.39
C LYS A 173 -7.64 -19.17 1.08
N ASP A 174 -6.46 -19.72 1.35
CA ASP A 174 -5.95 -19.84 2.72
C ASP A 174 -5.69 -18.46 3.33
N GLY A 175 -5.13 -17.52 2.57
CA GLY A 175 -4.93 -16.13 2.99
C GLY A 175 -6.25 -15.43 3.33
N PHE A 176 -7.23 -15.48 2.42
CA PHE A 176 -8.55 -14.88 2.63
C PHE A 176 -9.24 -15.43 3.89
N ILE A 177 -9.31 -16.76 4.04
CA ILE A 177 -9.92 -17.39 5.22
C ILE A 177 -9.21 -16.97 6.51
N TRP A 178 -7.87 -16.93 6.49
CA TRP A 178 -7.10 -16.54 7.67
C TRP A 178 -7.36 -15.09 8.07
N LEU A 179 -7.35 -14.16 7.11
CA LEU A 179 -7.60 -12.75 7.37
C LEU A 179 -9.03 -12.52 7.86
N SER A 180 -10.04 -13.15 7.24
CA SER A 180 -11.43 -13.02 7.68
C SER A 180 -11.65 -13.55 9.11
N ILE A 181 -10.98 -14.65 9.49
CA ILE A 181 -11.05 -15.18 10.87
C ILE A 181 -10.46 -14.18 11.87
N VAL A 182 -9.29 -13.61 11.55
CA VAL A 182 -8.62 -12.64 12.42
C VAL A 182 -9.47 -11.37 12.54
N GLN A 183 -9.97 -10.85 11.43
CA GLN A 183 -10.85 -9.67 11.38
C GLN A 183 -12.11 -9.86 12.23
N VAL A 184 -12.84 -10.97 12.07
CA VAL A 184 -14.05 -11.22 12.89
C VAL A 184 -13.71 -11.36 14.37
N THR A 185 -12.62 -12.05 14.70
CA THR A 185 -12.19 -12.24 16.10
C THR A 185 -11.76 -10.92 16.74
N SER A 186 -10.98 -10.12 16.03
CA SER A 186 -10.53 -8.82 16.50
C SER A 186 -11.67 -7.81 16.60
N ALA A 187 -12.59 -7.77 15.63
CA ALA A 187 -13.82 -6.96 15.73
C ALA A 187 -14.64 -7.34 16.97
N PHE A 188 -14.75 -8.63 17.30
CA PHE A 188 -15.41 -9.06 18.53
C PHE A 188 -14.72 -8.53 19.80
N ILE A 189 -13.38 -8.58 19.85
CA ILE A 189 -12.61 -8.06 20.99
C ILE A 189 -12.69 -6.53 21.07
N LEU A 190 -12.52 -5.83 19.95
CA LEU A 190 -12.59 -4.38 19.85
C LEU A 190 -13.97 -3.85 20.22
N PHE A 191 -15.05 -4.59 19.94
CA PHE A 191 -16.40 -4.24 20.36
C PHE A 191 -16.48 -4.05 21.87
N PHE A 192 -16.00 -5.03 22.66
CA PHE A 192 -16.01 -4.90 24.11
C PHE A 192 -15.08 -3.79 24.61
N LEU A 193 -13.90 -3.64 23.98
CA LEU A 193 -12.97 -2.59 24.36
C LEU A 193 -13.57 -1.20 24.13
N PHE A 194 -14.22 -0.95 22.99
CA PHE A 194 -14.90 0.32 22.72
C PHE A 194 -16.18 0.53 23.52
N PHE A 195 -16.89 -0.54 23.89
CA PHE A 195 -18.12 -0.43 24.67
C PHE A 195 -17.85 -0.05 26.14
N PHE A 196 -16.81 -0.64 26.75
CA PHE A 196 -16.51 -0.46 28.18
C PHE A 196 -15.52 0.66 28.48
N ASN A 197 -14.72 1.11 27.51
CA ASN A 197 -13.74 2.17 27.75
C ASN A 197 -14.20 3.49 27.17
N LYS A 198 -14.20 4.52 28.01
CA LYS A 198 -14.51 5.89 27.60
C LYS A 198 -13.28 6.51 26.91
N PRO A 199 -13.41 7.08 25.70
CA PRO A 199 -12.33 7.87 25.11
C PRO A 199 -12.20 9.20 25.84
N GLY A 200 -10.98 9.69 25.99
CA GLY A 200 -10.74 11.01 26.55
C GLY A 200 -11.01 12.12 25.54
N THR A 201 -11.60 13.22 26.02
CA THR A 201 -12.03 14.36 25.20
C THR A 201 -11.04 15.52 25.22
N VAL A 202 -9.99 15.43 26.02
CA VAL A 202 -8.95 16.45 26.18
C VAL A 202 -7.61 15.75 26.19
N ASN A 203 -6.64 16.25 25.43
CA ASN A 203 -5.29 15.70 25.44
C ASN A 203 -4.48 16.21 26.63
N SER A 204 -3.28 15.65 26.84
CA SER A 204 -2.36 16.04 27.91
C SER A 204 -1.85 17.49 27.82
N ALA A 205 -2.21 18.25 26.78
CA ALA A 205 -1.89 19.67 26.62
C ALA A 205 -3.12 20.58 26.86
N GLY A 206 -4.26 20.03 27.27
CA GLY A 206 -5.50 20.78 27.49
C GLY A 206 -6.31 21.07 26.23
N VAL A 207 -5.91 20.54 25.07
CA VAL A 207 -6.61 20.74 23.80
C VAL A 207 -7.78 19.78 23.70
N GLN A 208 -8.97 20.32 23.39
CA GLN A 208 -10.17 19.53 23.18
C GLN A 208 -10.04 18.68 21.91
N LEU A 209 -10.19 17.37 22.07
CA LEU A 209 -10.21 16.40 20.99
C LEU A 209 -11.64 16.29 20.47
N ASN A 210 -11.82 16.41 19.16
CA ASN A 210 -13.12 16.20 18.52
C ASN A 210 -13.37 14.70 18.36
N VAL A 211 -14.04 14.07 19.33
CA VAL A 211 -14.17 12.61 19.42
C VAL A 211 -15.62 12.16 19.32
N VAL A 212 -15.87 11.17 18.45
CA VAL A 212 -17.13 10.44 18.44
C VAL A 212 -17.04 9.29 19.43
N SER A 213 -17.74 9.40 20.57
CA SER A 213 -17.66 8.40 21.63
C SER A 213 -18.61 7.21 21.40
N PRO A 214 -18.09 5.96 21.35
CA PRO A 214 -18.91 4.74 21.31
C PRO A 214 -19.27 4.23 22.72
N TYR A 215 -18.85 4.91 23.80
CA TYR A 215 -19.00 4.44 25.17
C TYR A 215 -20.47 4.12 25.52
N HIS A 216 -20.71 2.90 26.02
CA HIS A 216 -22.04 2.36 26.33
C HIS A 216 -23.10 2.42 25.22
N ASN A 217 -22.71 2.59 23.96
CA ASN A 217 -23.64 2.57 22.83
C ASN A 217 -23.39 1.35 21.95
N PHE A 218 -24.26 0.33 22.08
CA PHE A 218 -24.11 -0.96 21.39
C PHE A 218 -23.88 -0.82 19.88
N TRP A 219 -24.75 -0.09 19.18
CA TRP A 219 -24.68 0.03 17.72
C TRP A 219 -23.45 0.80 17.26
N LYS A 220 -23.06 1.85 17.99
CA LYS A 220 -21.83 2.59 17.68
C LYS A 220 -20.58 1.77 17.96
N SER A 221 -20.49 1.09 19.11
CA SER A 221 -19.34 0.22 19.43
C SER A 221 -19.20 -0.91 18.41
N LEU A 222 -20.31 -1.50 17.97
CA LEU A 222 -20.30 -2.56 16.95
C LEU A 222 -19.78 -2.04 15.62
N TRP A 223 -20.29 -0.88 15.17
CA TRP A 223 -19.82 -0.27 13.93
C TRP A 223 -18.34 0.13 14.01
N PHE A 224 -17.91 0.72 15.12
CA PHE A 224 -16.52 1.08 15.36
C PHE A 224 -15.62 -0.15 15.30
N ALA A 225 -16.01 -1.25 15.94
CA ALA A 225 -15.21 -2.46 15.95
C ALA A 225 -15.08 -3.09 14.56
N ILE A 226 -16.16 -3.15 13.78
CA ILE A 226 -16.14 -3.64 12.41
C ILE A 226 -15.27 -2.74 11.52
N PHE A 227 -15.49 -1.43 11.58
CA PHE A 227 -14.78 -0.47 10.74
C PHE A 227 -13.27 -0.50 10.99
N HIS A 228 -12.87 -0.40 12.27
CA HIS A 228 -11.45 -0.35 12.62
C HIS A 228 -10.75 -1.68 12.47
N SER A 229 -11.42 -2.82 12.73
CA SER A 229 -10.81 -4.13 12.50
C SER A 229 -10.52 -4.35 11.01
N THR A 230 -11.48 -4.03 10.14
CA THR A 230 -11.29 -4.07 8.67
C THR A 230 -10.18 -3.11 8.22
N SER A 231 -10.16 -1.89 8.75
CA SER A 231 -9.11 -0.92 8.43
C SER A 231 -7.73 -1.38 8.89
N ALA A 232 -7.62 -1.96 10.09
CA ALA A 232 -6.35 -2.43 10.66
C ALA A 232 -5.82 -3.70 9.98
N ILE A 233 -6.67 -4.70 9.71
CA ILE A 233 -6.25 -5.93 9.03
C ILE A 233 -5.84 -5.68 7.57
N ASN A 234 -6.49 -4.71 6.91
CA ASN A 234 -6.14 -4.29 5.56
C ASN A 234 -5.08 -3.20 5.52
N ASN A 235 -4.51 -2.81 6.67
CA ASN A 235 -3.40 -1.86 6.72
C ASN A 235 -3.77 -0.46 6.19
N ALA A 236 -5.05 -0.08 6.26
CA ALA A 236 -5.63 1.07 5.57
C ALA A 236 -5.59 2.39 6.33
N GLY A 237 -5.43 2.38 7.66
CA GLY A 237 -5.25 3.59 8.47
C GLY A 237 -6.44 4.54 8.60
N PHE A 238 -7.58 4.23 7.99
CA PHE A 238 -8.81 5.00 8.19
C PHE A 238 -9.38 4.75 9.59
N ASP A 239 -9.81 5.83 10.25
CA ASP A 239 -10.48 5.78 11.53
C ASP A 239 -11.76 6.63 11.53
N ILE A 240 -12.69 6.26 12.42
CA ILE A 240 -13.94 7.00 12.64
C ILE A 240 -14.08 7.45 14.10
N ILE A 241 -12.98 7.43 14.86
CA ILE A 241 -12.97 7.84 16.27
C ILE A 241 -12.83 9.35 16.38
N SER A 242 -11.83 9.90 15.70
CA SER A 242 -11.50 11.32 15.78
C SER A 242 -10.57 11.72 14.65
N PRO A 243 -10.42 13.01 14.36
CA PRO A 243 -9.31 13.48 13.54
C PRO A 243 -7.95 12.89 13.99
N ASN A 244 -7.70 12.79 15.28
CA ASN A 244 -6.39 12.41 15.77
C ASN A 244 -6.24 10.89 15.99
N SER A 245 -6.98 10.07 15.22
CA SER A 245 -6.90 8.62 15.26
C SER A 245 -7.13 8.05 16.67
N LEU A 246 -6.23 7.20 17.17
CA LEU A 246 -6.33 6.54 18.48
C LEU A 246 -5.84 7.41 19.66
N GLN A 247 -5.44 8.66 19.42
CA GLN A 247 -5.03 9.58 20.48
C GLN A 247 -6.05 9.69 21.64
N PRO A 248 -7.39 9.70 21.43
CA PRO A 248 -8.37 9.73 22.52
C PRO A 248 -8.30 8.53 23.49
N TYR A 249 -7.76 7.39 23.06
CA TYR A 249 -7.53 6.20 23.90
C TYR A 249 -6.10 6.16 24.47
N ASN A 250 -5.35 7.26 24.33
CA ASN A 250 -3.97 7.41 24.79
C ASN A 250 -3.75 8.70 25.62
N VAL A 251 -4.81 9.23 26.23
CA VAL A 251 -4.72 10.40 27.12
C VAL A 251 -4.75 10.00 28.59
N ASP A 252 -4.27 10.89 29.46
CA ASP A 252 -4.25 10.66 30.91
C ASP A 252 -5.66 10.29 31.43
N ASN A 253 -5.71 9.28 32.32
CA ASN A 253 -6.90 8.62 32.86
C ASN A 253 -7.80 7.83 31.89
N HIS A 254 -7.51 7.83 30.58
CA HIS A 254 -8.29 7.08 29.56
C HIS A 254 -7.38 6.21 28.67
N ARG A 255 -6.18 5.86 29.15
CA ARG A 255 -5.23 5.02 28.40
C ARG A 255 -5.70 3.57 28.35
N VAL A 256 -5.86 3.04 27.14
CA VAL A 256 -6.26 1.65 26.91
C VAL A 256 -5.25 0.94 26.01
N TYR A 257 -4.18 0.41 26.62
CA TYR A 257 -3.14 -0.32 25.89
C TYR A 257 -3.65 -1.57 25.18
N ALA A 258 -4.74 -2.18 25.67
CA ALA A 258 -5.36 -3.34 25.03
C ALA A 258 -5.81 -3.03 23.59
N ILE A 259 -6.39 -1.84 23.34
CA ILE A 259 -6.79 -1.43 21.98
C ILE A 259 -5.54 -1.34 21.09
N GLN A 260 -4.49 -0.68 21.58
CA GLN A 260 -3.24 -0.53 20.83
C GLN A 260 -2.61 -1.88 20.45
N VAL A 261 -2.62 -2.85 21.37
CA VAL A 261 -2.08 -4.19 21.13
C VAL A 261 -2.90 -4.95 20.09
N ILE A 262 -4.23 -4.90 20.14
CA ILE A 262 -5.09 -5.58 19.15
C ILE A 262 -4.84 -5.01 17.75
N PHE A 263 -4.84 -3.69 17.61
CA PHE A 263 -4.52 -3.02 16.35
C PHE A 263 -3.14 -3.42 15.83
N MET A 264 -2.11 -3.41 16.69
CA MET A 264 -0.76 -3.87 16.34
C MET A 264 -0.74 -5.29 15.78
N LEU A 265 -1.47 -6.21 16.42
CA LEU A 265 -1.55 -7.59 15.96
C LEU A 265 -2.24 -7.69 14.59
N GLU A 266 -3.33 -6.94 14.38
CA GLU A 266 -4.08 -6.95 13.12
C GLU A 266 -3.23 -6.53 11.94
N TRP A 267 -2.59 -5.36 11.98
CA TRP A 267 -1.81 -4.88 10.82
C TRP A 267 -0.50 -5.64 10.63
N ILE A 268 0.09 -6.22 11.69
CA ILE A 268 1.25 -7.10 11.57
C ILE A 268 0.83 -8.37 10.83
N ILE A 269 -0.29 -8.98 11.23
CA ILE A 269 -0.83 -10.17 10.57
C ILE A 269 -1.20 -9.83 9.12
N GLY A 270 -1.95 -8.75 8.90
CA GLY A 270 -2.33 -8.24 7.57
C GLY A 270 -1.14 -8.06 6.64
N GLY A 271 0.00 -7.59 7.17
CA GLY A 271 1.26 -7.36 6.46
C GLY A 271 2.09 -8.60 6.08
N LEU A 272 1.84 -9.78 6.63
CA LEU A 272 2.71 -10.97 6.44
C LEU A 272 2.62 -11.61 5.04
N GLY A 273 1.58 -11.28 4.26
CA GLY A 273 1.33 -11.81 2.93
C GLY A 273 0.82 -13.27 2.90
N TYR A 274 0.01 -13.59 1.88
CA TYR A 274 -0.70 -14.88 1.76
C TYR A 274 0.19 -16.13 1.76
N PRO A 275 1.39 -16.13 1.14
CA PRO A 275 2.25 -17.32 1.15
C PRO A 275 2.71 -17.74 2.55
N THR A 276 2.82 -16.78 3.48
CA THR A 276 3.18 -17.03 4.87
C THR A 276 2.11 -17.86 5.57
N PHE A 277 0.83 -17.49 5.41
CA PHE A 277 -0.29 -18.20 6.03
C PHE A 277 -0.43 -19.63 5.53
N HIS A 278 -0.29 -19.83 4.23
CA HIS A 278 -0.32 -21.17 3.64
C HIS A 278 0.83 -22.06 4.14
N ASP A 279 2.04 -21.49 4.25
CA ASP A 279 3.19 -22.20 4.83
C ASP A 279 2.98 -22.59 6.29
N ILE A 280 2.38 -21.71 7.09
CA ILE A 280 2.01 -21.97 8.49
C ILE A 280 0.99 -23.11 8.55
N LYS A 281 -0.09 -23.03 7.77
CA LYS A 281 -1.13 -24.08 7.71
C LYS A 281 -0.53 -25.43 7.31
N ARG A 282 0.28 -25.47 6.26
CA ARG A 282 0.97 -26.68 5.80
C ARG A 282 1.84 -27.29 6.90
N LYS A 283 2.54 -26.46 7.68
CA LYS A 283 3.38 -26.92 8.79
C LYS A 283 2.56 -27.48 9.95
N ILE A 284 1.43 -26.84 10.28
CA ILE A 284 0.51 -27.31 11.31
C ILE A 284 -0.08 -28.67 10.91
N GLN A 285 -0.53 -28.82 9.65
CA GLN A 285 -1.07 -30.07 9.13
C GLN A 285 -0.02 -31.19 9.11
N ALA A 286 1.18 -30.92 8.63
CA ALA A 286 2.28 -31.89 8.63
C ALA A 286 2.64 -32.34 10.05
N ARG A 287 2.68 -31.42 11.02
CA ARG A 287 2.96 -31.75 12.43
C ARG A 287 1.88 -32.66 13.02
N LYS A 288 0.60 -32.44 12.68
CA LYS A 288 -0.50 -33.33 13.08
C LYS A 288 -0.36 -34.73 12.48
N GLN A 289 0.29 -34.86 11.32
CA GLN A 289 0.56 -36.12 10.64
C GLN A 289 1.95 -36.71 10.97
N GLY A 290 2.67 -36.15 11.96
CA GLY A 290 4.02 -36.61 12.35
C GLY A 290 5.14 -36.27 11.34
N GLN A 291 4.85 -35.50 10.29
CA GLN A 291 5.81 -35.13 9.25
C GLN A 291 6.51 -33.80 9.56
N LYS A 292 7.79 -33.68 9.20
CA LYS A 292 8.57 -32.44 9.34
C LYS A 292 8.66 -31.70 8.01
N VAL A 293 7.96 -30.57 7.88
CA VAL A 293 8.03 -29.68 6.71
C VAL A 293 8.80 -28.40 7.04
N LYS A 294 9.70 -28.00 6.13
CA LYS A 294 10.49 -26.76 6.26
C LYS A 294 9.71 -25.57 5.67
N PHE A 295 9.81 -24.41 6.31
CA PHE A 295 9.28 -23.15 5.75
C PHE A 295 9.97 -22.79 4.43
N SER A 296 9.22 -22.14 3.54
CA SER A 296 9.76 -21.61 2.27
C SER A 296 10.81 -20.51 2.52
N LEU A 297 11.55 -20.17 1.46
CA LEU A 297 12.51 -19.07 1.51
C LEU A 297 11.81 -17.74 1.80
N PHE A 298 10.66 -17.53 1.15
CA PHE A 298 9.81 -16.36 1.31
C PHE A 298 9.44 -16.14 2.78
N THR A 299 8.82 -17.14 3.42
CA THR A 299 8.37 -17.04 4.80
C THR A 299 9.52 -16.74 5.76
N LYS A 300 10.65 -17.46 5.62
CA LYS A 300 11.83 -17.23 6.48
C LYS A 300 12.39 -15.83 6.33
N LEU A 301 12.54 -15.36 5.09
CA LEU A 301 13.07 -14.04 4.80
C LEU A 301 12.13 -12.96 5.34
N ASN A 302 10.83 -13.12 5.11
CA ASN A 302 9.83 -12.16 5.55
C ASN A 302 9.81 -12.01 7.08
N PHE A 303 9.76 -13.12 7.82
CA PHE A 303 9.83 -13.09 9.29
C PHE A 303 11.10 -12.41 9.80
N TRP A 304 12.26 -12.68 9.18
CA TRP A 304 13.53 -12.08 9.61
C TRP A 304 13.55 -10.57 9.39
N VAL A 305 13.06 -10.09 8.24
CA VAL A 305 12.95 -8.64 7.95
C VAL A 305 11.94 -7.97 8.87
N TYR A 306 10.75 -8.57 9.05
CA TYR A 306 9.73 -8.02 9.95
C TYR A 306 10.24 -7.88 11.37
N LEU A 307 10.91 -8.92 11.90
CA LEU A 307 11.49 -8.89 13.23
C LEU A 307 12.60 -7.83 13.36
N THR A 308 13.47 -7.75 12.34
CA THR A 308 14.57 -6.78 12.33
C THR A 308 14.04 -5.35 12.33
N LEU A 309 13.06 -5.03 11.50
CA LEU A 309 12.46 -3.69 11.43
C LEU A 309 11.60 -3.37 12.66
N PHE A 310 10.92 -4.36 13.24
CA PHE A 310 10.15 -4.20 14.48
C PHE A 310 11.04 -3.82 15.67
N ILE A 311 12.30 -4.26 15.68
CA ILE A 311 13.28 -3.94 16.73
C ILE A 311 14.05 -2.66 16.37
N LEU A 312 14.65 -2.58 15.19
CA LEU A 312 15.52 -1.46 14.81
C LEU A 312 14.75 -0.15 14.60
N GLY A 313 13.50 -0.21 14.14
CA GLY A 313 12.68 0.99 13.92
C GLY A 313 12.50 1.79 15.22
N PRO A 314 11.87 1.21 16.26
CA PRO A 314 11.69 1.90 17.54
C PRO A 314 13.01 2.33 18.17
N ILE A 315 14.08 1.54 18.04
CA ILE A 315 15.42 1.93 18.52
C ILE A 315 15.94 3.18 17.80
N GLY A 316 15.77 3.29 16.48
CA GLY A 316 16.17 4.46 15.72
C GLY A 316 15.41 5.73 16.13
N VAL A 317 14.09 5.62 16.33
CA VAL A 317 13.25 6.73 16.81
C VAL A 317 13.62 7.10 18.25
N LEU A 318 13.79 6.11 19.14
CA LEU A 318 14.23 6.35 20.52
C LEU A 318 15.59 7.05 20.57
N SER A 319 16.53 6.65 19.73
CA SER A 319 17.89 7.22 19.71
C SER A 319 17.86 8.70 19.30
N THR A 320 17.04 9.04 18.31
CA THR A 320 16.89 10.43 17.83
C THR A 320 16.10 11.29 18.81
N GLU A 321 15.03 10.78 19.41
CA GLU A 321 14.30 11.47 20.49
C GLU A 321 15.15 11.68 21.74
N TYR A 322 15.96 10.69 22.12
CA TYR A 322 16.86 10.79 23.27
C TYR A 322 18.00 11.79 23.01
N ALA A 323 18.52 11.85 21.79
CA ALA A 323 19.51 12.88 21.41
C ALA A 323 18.96 14.31 21.52
N SER A 324 17.63 14.49 21.42
CA SER A 324 16.93 15.77 21.59
C SER A 324 16.04 15.78 22.82
N TYR A 325 16.46 15.11 23.90
CA TYR A 325 15.62 14.86 25.08
C TYR A 325 14.93 16.13 25.61
N ASP A 326 15.68 17.22 25.79
CA ASP A 326 15.14 18.45 26.38
C ASP A 326 14.00 19.09 25.58
N ASN A 327 13.99 18.89 24.26
CA ASN A 327 13.00 19.47 23.34
C ASN A 327 11.98 18.44 22.87
N SER A 328 12.06 17.19 23.33
CA SER A 328 11.18 16.12 22.85
C SER A 328 9.77 16.24 23.45
N LEU A 329 8.78 16.43 22.58
CA LEU A 329 7.34 16.40 22.92
C LEU A 329 6.82 14.97 23.19
N ILE A 330 7.66 13.96 22.93
CA ILE A 330 7.36 12.56 23.22
C ILE A 330 7.66 12.26 24.68
N PHE A 331 8.82 12.69 25.18
CA PHE A 331 9.22 12.52 26.58
C PHE A 331 8.62 13.56 27.52
N HIS A 332 8.29 14.75 27.01
CA HIS A 332 7.73 15.82 27.82
C HIS A 332 6.35 16.25 27.31
N SER A 333 5.43 16.52 28.24
CA SER A 333 4.16 17.20 27.97
C SER A 333 4.23 18.61 28.50
N PHE A 334 3.52 19.55 27.87
CA PHE A 334 3.39 20.90 28.37
C PHE A 334 1.95 21.11 28.86
N VAL A 335 1.78 21.30 30.17
CA VAL A 335 0.49 21.62 30.79
C VAL A 335 0.60 23.04 31.35
N ASN A 336 -0.23 23.95 30.87
CA ASN A 336 -0.22 25.37 31.27
C ASN A 336 1.18 26.02 31.16
N GLY A 337 1.94 25.66 30.13
CA GLY A 337 3.31 26.16 29.91
C GLY A 337 4.38 25.51 30.79
N GLN A 338 4.02 24.62 31.70
CA GLN A 338 4.98 23.86 32.51
C GLN A 338 5.35 22.55 31.83
N LYS A 339 6.67 22.29 31.74
CA LYS A 339 7.24 21.06 31.19
C LYS A 339 7.12 19.93 32.22
N ILE A 340 6.32 18.91 31.90
CA ILE A 340 6.12 17.71 32.72
C ILE A 340 6.74 16.51 31.99
N THR A 341 7.66 15.83 32.65
CA THR A 341 8.28 14.61 32.10
C THR A 341 7.32 13.43 32.22
N LYS A 342 7.03 12.78 31.09
CA LYS A 342 6.23 11.56 31.05
C LYS A 342 7.06 10.37 31.54
N PRO A 343 6.44 9.40 32.23
CA PRO A 343 7.09 8.13 32.52
C PRO A 343 7.64 7.46 31.25
N PHE A 344 8.87 6.94 31.32
CA PHE A 344 9.57 6.33 30.18
C PHE A 344 8.74 5.24 29.48
N ILE A 345 8.01 4.43 30.24
CA ILE A 345 7.18 3.34 29.70
C ILE A 345 6.10 3.89 28.75
N ILE A 346 5.51 5.04 29.08
CA ILE A 346 4.46 5.66 28.25
C ILE A 346 5.05 6.11 26.93
N SER A 347 6.14 6.90 26.98
CA SER A 347 6.86 7.36 25.79
C SER A 347 7.38 6.20 24.94
N PHE A 348 7.84 5.11 25.57
CA PHE A 348 8.29 3.91 24.86
C PHE A 348 7.15 3.22 24.11
N VAL A 349 5.98 3.04 24.74
CA VAL A 349 4.82 2.44 24.08
C VAL A 349 4.32 3.32 22.93
N ASP A 350 4.33 4.65 23.13
CA ASP A 350 3.95 5.60 22.08
C ASP A 350 4.89 5.52 20.88
N ILE A 351 6.20 5.45 21.12
CA ILE A 351 7.19 5.28 20.06
C ILE A 351 7.01 3.93 19.38
N LEU A 352 6.84 2.83 20.13
CA LEU A 352 6.64 1.50 19.58
C LEU A 352 5.39 1.46 18.68
N PHE A 353 4.28 2.02 19.14
CA PHE A 353 3.01 2.04 18.40
C PHE A 353 3.15 2.83 17.10
N ASN A 354 3.56 4.10 17.15
CA ASN A 354 3.65 4.94 15.95
C ASN A 354 4.73 4.43 14.99
N THR A 355 5.84 3.88 15.51
CA THR A 355 6.91 3.36 14.65
C THR A 355 6.48 2.08 13.94
N THR A 356 5.75 1.19 14.62
CA THR A 356 5.21 -0.02 13.96
C THR A 356 4.06 0.30 13.01
N ALA A 357 3.24 1.30 13.34
CA ALA A 357 2.20 1.80 12.46
C ALA A 357 2.73 2.52 11.21
N SER A 358 3.97 3.03 11.25
CA SER A 358 4.63 3.61 10.07
C SER A 358 4.95 2.59 8.99
N ARG A 359 4.83 1.29 9.28
CA ARG A 359 4.93 0.20 8.30
C ARG A 359 3.56 -0.18 7.76
N ASN A 360 2.91 0.80 7.16
CA ASN A 360 1.62 0.68 6.46
C ASN A 360 0.45 0.35 7.39
N ALA A 361 0.23 1.06 8.50
CA ALA A 361 -1.00 0.88 9.27
C ALA A 361 -1.79 2.17 9.49
N GLY A 362 -1.12 3.33 9.52
CA GLY A 362 -1.76 4.65 9.49
C GLY A 362 -2.41 5.12 10.79
N PHE A 363 -2.53 4.26 11.78
CA PHE A 363 -3.01 4.67 13.09
C PHE A 363 -1.94 5.40 13.88
N SER A 364 -2.34 6.44 14.60
CA SER A 364 -1.44 7.19 15.48
C SER A 364 -2.01 7.32 16.89
N THR A 365 -1.12 7.24 17.88
CA THR A 365 -1.44 7.55 19.29
C THR A 365 -0.88 8.89 19.72
N ILE A 366 0.09 9.42 18.95
CA ILE A 366 0.64 10.76 19.06
C ILE A 366 0.72 11.34 17.65
N SER A 367 0.42 12.64 17.51
CA SER A 367 0.60 13.35 16.24
C SER A 367 2.04 13.20 15.72
N ILE A 368 2.16 12.92 14.42
CA ILE A 368 3.45 12.83 13.73
C ILE A 368 4.19 14.17 13.77
N ASP A 369 3.46 15.28 13.92
CA ASP A 369 4.06 16.59 14.08
C ASP A 369 4.93 16.70 15.35
N ASN A 370 4.60 15.97 16.41
CA ASN A 370 5.33 16.02 17.67
C ASN A 370 6.70 15.34 17.64
N PHE A 371 6.97 14.53 16.61
CA PHE A 371 8.27 13.88 16.45
C PHE A 371 9.32 14.89 15.96
N ASN A 372 10.55 14.74 16.46
CA ASN A 372 11.64 15.60 16.01
C ASN A 372 12.03 15.27 14.54
N PRO A 373 12.80 16.15 13.86
CA PRO A 373 13.18 15.94 12.46
C PRO A 373 13.95 14.64 12.19
N GLY A 374 14.78 14.18 13.14
CA GLY A 374 15.51 12.92 13.06
C GLY A 374 14.56 11.73 13.10
N SER A 375 13.64 11.71 14.06
CA SER A 375 12.59 10.70 14.20
C SER A 375 11.70 10.63 12.97
N LYS A 376 11.25 11.79 12.46
CA LYS A 376 10.47 11.89 11.21
C LYS A 376 11.22 11.29 10.02
N SER A 377 12.54 11.47 9.94
CA SER A 377 13.37 10.88 8.88
C SER A 377 13.46 9.36 9.00
N VAL A 378 13.60 8.82 10.23
CA VAL A 378 13.55 7.38 10.48
C VAL A 378 12.18 6.80 10.10
N LEU A 379 11.09 7.47 10.50
CA LEU A 379 9.73 7.09 10.11
C LEU A 379 9.56 7.10 8.59
N ALA A 380 10.06 8.11 7.87
CA ALA A 380 10.00 8.17 6.42
C ALA A 380 10.72 6.99 5.73
N ILE A 381 11.86 6.54 6.27
CA ILE A 381 12.56 5.34 5.79
C ILE A 381 11.72 4.07 6.04
N LEU A 382 11.09 3.97 7.20
CA LEU A 382 10.22 2.83 7.52
C LEU A 382 8.95 2.81 6.66
N MET A 383 8.38 3.98 6.34
CA MET A 383 7.24 4.09 5.42
C MET A 383 7.63 3.70 3.99
N PHE A 384 8.84 4.05 3.57
CA PHE A 384 9.36 3.65 2.27
C PHE A 384 9.52 2.13 2.14
N ILE A 385 9.96 1.47 3.22
CA ILE A 385 10.08 0.01 3.33
C ILE A 385 8.73 -0.57 3.79
N GLY A 386 7.88 -0.88 2.81
CA GLY A 386 6.53 -1.34 3.06
C GLY A 386 6.41 -2.77 3.60
N SER A 387 5.30 -3.43 3.24
CA SER A 387 4.97 -4.78 3.72
C SER A 387 5.47 -5.90 2.81
N ALA A 388 5.21 -7.16 3.19
CA ALA A 388 5.56 -8.32 2.39
C ALA A 388 4.90 -8.29 1.00
N PRO A 389 5.44 -8.99 -0.02
CA PRO A 389 4.71 -9.27 -1.25
C PRO A 389 3.43 -10.07 -0.99
N SER A 390 2.45 -9.94 -1.89
CA SER A 390 1.15 -10.62 -1.77
C SER A 390 0.43 -10.31 -0.45
N SER A 391 0.57 -9.07 0.03
CA SER A 391 -0.05 -8.54 1.24
C SER A 391 -1.04 -7.42 0.91
N THR A 392 -1.79 -6.96 1.92
CA THR A 392 -2.75 -5.85 1.85
C THR A 392 -2.11 -4.49 1.54
N ALA A 393 -0.84 -4.28 1.92
CA ALA A 393 -0.21 -2.96 1.85
C ALA A 393 0.88 -2.82 0.76
N GLY A 394 1.16 -1.58 0.36
CA GLY A 394 2.06 -1.19 -0.74
C GLY A 394 3.50 -0.84 -0.36
N GLY A 395 4.14 0.01 -1.19
CA GLY A 395 5.52 0.48 -1.03
C GLY A 395 6.60 -0.46 -1.60
N ILE A 396 7.86 -0.23 -1.23
CA ILE A 396 8.92 -1.20 -1.55
C ILE A 396 8.74 -2.42 -0.67
N ARG A 397 8.50 -3.57 -1.29
CA ARG A 397 8.30 -4.83 -0.57
C ARG A 397 9.50 -5.17 0.32
N THR A 398 9.25 -5.71 1.51
CA THR A 398 10.30 -6.14 2.45
C THR A 398 11.31 -7.10 1.83
N THR A 399 10.85 -7.99 0.94
CA THR A 399 11.73 -8.93 0.22
C THR A 399 12.65 -8.22 -0.77
N THR A 400 12.16 -7.17 -1.44
CA THR A 400 12.99 -6.36 -2.34
C THR A 400 14.12 -5.71 -1.56
N PHE A 401 13.80 -5.08 -0.44
CA PHE A 401 14.78 -4.49 0.46
C PHE A 401 15.80 -5.52 0.97
N ALA A 402 15.34 -6.70 1.41
CA ALA A 402 16.23 -7.77 1.83
C ALA A 402 17.16 -8.29 0.72
N ILE A 403 16.66 -8.42 -0.51
CA ILE A 403 17.48 -8.85 -1.65
C ILE A 403 18.58 -7.83 -1.93
N LEU A 404 18.29 -6.53 -1.84
CA LEU A 404 19.29 -5.47 -2.00
C LEU A 404 20.39 -5.59 -0.94
N LEU A 405 20.01 -5.70 0.34
CA LEU A 405 20.98 -5.87 1.42
C LEU A 405 21.81 -7.15 1.26
N LEU A 406 21.18 -8.28 0.94
CA LEU A 406 21.86 -9.56 0.73
C LEU A 406 22.80 -9.52 -0.48
N SER A 407 22.40 -8.84 -1.55
CA SER A 407 23.22 -8.63 -2.74
C SER A 407 24.46 -7.80 -2.40
N THR A 408 24.28 -6.65 -1.74
CA THR A 408 25.39 -5.81 -1.29
C THR A 408 26.34 -6.57 -0.36
N ILE A 409 25.81 -7.32 0.62
CA ILE A 409 26.64 -8.16 1.52
C ILE A 409 27.38 -9.26 0.74
N SER A 410 26.77 -9.83 -0.30
CA SER A 410 27.41 -10.85 -1.12
C SER A 410 28.56 -10.29 -1.94
N ILE A 411 28.40 -9.07 -2.48
CA ILE A 411 29.45 -8.32 -3.18
C ILE A 411 30.60 -8.00 -2.21
N ILE A 412 30.31 -7.47 -1.03
CA ILE A 412 31.33 -7.17 0.00
C ILE A 412 32.10 -8.43 0.40
N LYS A 413 31.42 -9.59 0.47
CA LYS A 413 32.04 -10.89 0.77
C LYS A 413 32.68 -11.57 -0.45
N ASN A 414 32.76 -10.88 -1.59
CA ASN A 414 33.28 -11.37 -2.86
C ASN A 414 32.66 -12.73 -3.28
N ARG A 415 31.34 -12.86 -3.12
CA ARG A 415 30.58 -14.05 -3.53
C ARG A 415 29.96 -13.83 -4.89
N LYS A 416 30.16 -14.80 -5.80
CA LYS A 416 29.59 -14.76 -7.16
C LYS A 416 28.05 -14.76 -7.19
N TYR A 417 27.41 -15.36 -6.19
CA TYR A 417 25.96 -15.52 -6.16
C TYR A 417 25.37 -15.03 -4.84
N THR A 418 24.26 -14.27 -4.95
CA THR A 418 23.46 -13.86 -3.80
C THR A 418 22.72 -15.07 -3.24
N SER A 419 23.13 -15.54 -2.06
CA SER A 419 22.58 -16.76 -1.45
C SER A 419 22.22 -16.54 0.02
N VAL A 420 21.10 -17.12 0.43
CA VAL A 420 20.57 -17.04 1.80
C VAL A 420 19.85 -18.34 2.17
N PHE A 421 19.98 -18.78 3.43
CA PHE A 421 19.41 -20.05 3.91
C PHE A 421 19.72 -21.28 3.03
N LYS A 422 20.95 -21.34 2.48
CA LYS A 422 21.41 -22.38 1.54
C LYS A 422 20.61 -22.44 0.23
N LYS A 423 20.08 -21.31 -0.23
CA LYS A 423 19.40 -21.15 -1.52
C LYS A 423 19.94 -19.93 -2.25
N THR A 424 20.07 -20.02 -3.57
CA THR A 424 20.52 -18.91 -4.42
C THR A 424 19.33 -18.15 -4.97
N ILE A 425 19.44 -16.82 -4.99
CA ILE A 425 18.44 -15.92 -5.57
C ILE A 425 18.81 -15.69 -7.04
N PRO A 426 17.88 -15.83 -8.01
CA PRO A 426 18.18 -15.59 -9.42
C PRO A 426 18.61 -14.14 -9.69
N ASP A 427 19.61 -13.95 -10.55
CA ASP A 427 20.17 -12.62 -10.89
C ASP A 427 19.13 -11.68 -11.49
N GLU A 428 18.16 -12.21 -12.24
CA GLU A 428 17.04 -11.44 -12.74
C GLU A 428 16.20 -10.83 -11.60
N THR A 429 15.99 -11.57 -10.52
CA THR A 429 15.25 -11.07 -9.33
C THR A 429 16.05 -9.99 -8.61
N VAL A 430 17.39 -10.15 -8.54
CA VAL A 430 18.29 -9.14 -7.98
C VAL A 430 18.24 -7.86 -8.79
N ARG A 431 18.41 -7.93 -10.12
CA ARG A 431 18.33 -6.78 -11.03
C ARG A 431 16.98 -6.07 -10.96
N ARG A 432 15.87 -6.82 -10.95
CA ARG A 432 14.52 -6.25 -10.78
C ARG A 432 14.37 -5.54 -9.43
N SER A 433 15.01 -6.03 -8.38
CA SER A 433 14.99 -5.40 -7.05
C SER A 433 15.72 -4.05 -7.05
N TYR A 434 16.90 -3.97 -7.69
CA TYR A 434 17.62 -2.70 -7.88
C TYR A 434 16.81 -1.70 -8.70
N ALA A 435 16.26 -2.13 -9.85
CA ALA A 435 15.44 -1.26 -10.68
C ALA A 435 14.24 -0.70 -9.91
N THR A 436 13.54 -1.54 -9.14
CA THR A 436 12.40 -1.13 -8.31
C THR A 436 12.81 -0.07 -7.29
N PHE A 437 13.94 -0.25 -6.60
CA PHE A 437 14.45 0.69 -5.62
C PHE A 437 14.79 2.06 -6.23
N PHE A 438 15.61 2.08 -7.29
CA PHE A 438 16.02 3.34 -7.91
C PHE A 438 14.85 4.12 -8.51
N ILE A 439 13.92 3.43 -9.19
CA ILE A 439 12.72 4.09 -9.74
C ILE A 439 11.86 4.68 -8.62
N SER A 440 11.66 3.94 -7.52
CA SER A 440 10.89 4.43 -6.37
C SER A 440 11.54 5.66 -5.74
N SER A 441 12.85 5.62 -5.51
CA SER A 441 13.60 6.74 -4.94
C SER A 441 13.56 7.96 -5.86
N PHE A 442 13.69 7.77 -7.16
CA PHE A 442 13.60 8.84 -8.15
C PHE A 442 12.21 9.48 -8.19
N LEU A 443 11.15 8.67 -8.11
CA LEU A 443 9.77 9.13 -8.06
C LEU A 443 9.50 9.98 -6.81
N ILE A 444 9.96 9.54 -5.64
CA ILE A 444 9.84 10.30 -4.38
C ILE A 444 10.62 11.62 -4.47
N PHE A 445 11.82 11.58 -5.04
CA PHE A 445 12.64 12.78 -5.22
C PHE A 445 11.98 13.82 -6.12
N ILE A 446 11.42 13.42 -7.27
CA ILE A 446 10.65 14.31 -8.15
C ILE A 446 9.43 14.86 -7.42
N ALA A 447 8.69 13.99 -6.71
CA ALA A 447 7.49 14.41 -5.99
C ALA A 447 7.81 15.46 -4.91
N LEU A 448 8.94 15.30 -4.22
CA LEU A 448 9.41 16.26 -3.21
C LEU A 448 9.62 17.63 -3.85
N PHE A 449 10.27 17.69 -5.01
CA PHE A 449 10.50 18.95 -5.71
C PHE A 449 9.20 19.62 -6.16
N ILE A 450 8.27 18.85 -6.75
CA ILE A 450 6.98 19.38 -7.22
C ILE A 450 6.14 19.91 -6.06
N ILE A 451 6.01 19.15 -4.96
CA ILE A 451 5.21 19.55 -3.79
C ILE A 451 5.84 20.75 -3.10
N TYR A 452 7.17 20.79 -3.03
CA TYR A 452 7.87 21.95 -2.51
C TYR A 452 7.53 23.20 -3.33
N ILE A 453 7.60 23.17 -4.66
CA ILE A 453 7.26 24.35 -5.49
C ILE A 453 5.78 24.75 -5.35
N ASP A 454 4.87 23.78 -5.34
CA ASP A 454 3.43 24.05 -5.39
C ASP A 454 2.88 24.52 -4.02
N SER A 455 3.18 23.78 -2.95
CA SER A 455 2.50 23.91 -1.65
C SER A 455 3.39 24.40 -0.51
N HIS A 456 4.63 24.88 -0.76
CA HIS A 456 5.55 25.35 0.30
C HIS A 456 4.89 26.24 1.35
N GLN A 457 4.07 27.21 0.91
CA GLN A 457 3.42 28.19 1.79
C GLN A 457 2.51 27.54 2.84
N VAL A 458 1.84 26.43 2.53
CA VAL A 458 1.00 25.71 3.49
C VAL A 458 1.86 25.10 4.59
N PHE A 459 2.97 24.45 4.22
CA PHE A 459 3.91 23.86 5.16
C PHE A 459 4.68 24.91 5.97
N GLU A 460 5.02 26.06 5.36
CA GLU A 460 5.71 27.16 6.03
C GLU A 460 4.83 27.83 7.10
N ASN A 461 3.54 28.03 6.80
CA ASN A 461 2.59 28.55 7.78
C ASN A 461 2.48 27.62 8.99
N ILE A 462 2.53 26.31 8.79
CA ILE A 462 2.50 25.33 9.89
C ILE A 462 3.82 25.33 10.66
N ALA A 463 4.97 25.43 9.99
CA ALA A 463 6.26 25.56 10.67
C ALA A 463 6.31 26.80 11.60
N LYS A 464 5.54 27.86 11.28
CA LYS A 464 5.40 29.07 12.10
C LYS A 464 4.36 28.95 13.23
N THR A 465 3.33 28.12 13.06
CA THR A 465 2.20 28.00 14.02
C THR A 465 2.32 26.76 14.92
N GLY A 466 3.12 25.77 14.49
CA GLY A 466 3.41 24.55 15.23
C GLY A 466 4.27 24.81 16.46
N SER A 467 4.21 23.89 17.42
CA SER A 467 4.79 24.03 18.77
C SER A 467 6.34 24.06 18.80
N THR A 468 7.02 24.07 17.65
CA THR A 468 8.48 24.04 17.56
C THR A 468 8.98 24.91 16.40
N ASN A 469 9.72 25.97 16.73
CA ASN A 469 10.40 26.90 15.80
C ASN A 469 11.49 26.28 14.89
N ASN A 470 11.66 24.95 14.88
CA ASN A 470 12.78 24.24 14.24
C ASN A 470 12.34 23.07 13.33
N GLN A 471 11.16 23.15 12.72
CA GLN A 471 10.73 22.11 11.78
C GLN A 471 11.20 22.41 10.36
N SER A 472 11.95 21.47 9.77
CA SER A 472 12.26 21.52 8.35
C SER A 472 11.03 21.15 7.53
N VAL A 473 10.52 22.11 6.76
CA VAL A 473 9.42 21.93 5.78
C VAL A 473 9.69 20.73 4.88
N THR A 474 10.95 20.55 4.46
CA THR A 474 11.37 19.43 3.61
C THR A 474 11.12 18.08 4.28
N THR A 475 11.36 17.96 5.59
CA THR A 475 11.12 16.71 6.33
C THR A 475 9.63 16.38 6.41
N GLN A 476 8.76 17.38 6.62
CA GLN A 476 7.30 17.16 6.62
C GLN A 476 6.81 16.69 5.23
N ILE A 477 7.28 17.34 4.16
CA ILE A 477 6.95 16.94 2.79
C ILE A 477 7.45 15.51 2.51
N LEU A 478 8.66 15.17 2.94
CA LEU A 478 9.21 13.83 2.78
C LEU A 478 8.37 12.78 3.50
N VAL A 479 7.95 13.04 4.75
CA VAL A 479 7.05 12.15 5.50
C VAL A 479 5.71 11.98 4.76
N LEU A 480 5.10 13.06 4.28
CA LEU A 480 3.83 12.99 3.56
C LEU A 480 3.96 12.15 2.27
N ILE A 481 5.03 12.34 1.49
CA ILE A 481 5.24 11.61 0.23
C ILE A 481 5.57 10.14 0.49
N THR A 482 6.45 9.85 1.45
CA THR A 482 6.80 8.46 1.80
C THR A 482 5.61 7.74 2.41
N SER A 483 4.77 8.43 3.18
CA SER A 483 3.49 7.92 3.68
C SER A 483 2.51 7.62 2.54
N ALA A 484 2.37 8.51 1.56
CA ALA A 484 1.55 8.26 0.38
C ALA A 484 2.08 7.07 -0.46
N PHE A 485 3.38 7.05 -0.74
CA PHE A 485 4.02 6.01 -1.55
C PHE A 485 4.01 4.64 -0.87
N GLY A 486 4.26 4.64 0.44
CA GLY A 486 4.25 3.47 1.28
C GLY A 486 2.85 2.99 1.65
N THR A 487 1.78 3.67 1.22
CA THR A 487 0.39 3.41 1.63
C THR A 487 0.28 3.31 3.16
N VAL A 488 0.78 4.35 3.85
CA VAL A 488 0.87 4.37 5.30
C VAL A 488 -0.21 5.20 5.96
N GLY A 489 -0.46 6.42 5.50
CA GLY A 489 -1.59 7.22 6.00
C GLY A 489 -1.28 8.15 7.16
N LEU A 490 -0.06 8.05 7.70
CA LEU A 490 0.44 8.98 8.69
C LEU A 490 0.76 10.33 8.02
N SER A 491 0.08 11.38 8.45
CA SER A 491 0.29 12.75 7.97
C SER A 491 0.95 13.60 9.07
N PRO A 492 1.96 14.43 8.73
CA PRO A 492 2.46 15.47 9.64
C PRO A 492 1.51 16.68 9.71
N LEU A 493 0.49 16.73 8.85
CA LEU A 493 -0.49 17.80 8.75
C LEU A 493 -1.83 17.37 9.33
N GLY A 494 -2.54 18.30 9.97
CA GLY A 494 -3.96 18.11 10.30
C GLY A 494 -4.86 18.17 9.07
N TYR A 495 -6.09 17.69 9.17
CA TYR A 495 -7.03 17.64 8.04
C TYR A 495 -7.35 19.01 7.44
N ASP A 496 -7.52 20.03 8.29
CA ASP A 496 -7.77 21.40 7.83
C ASP A 496 -6.65 21.89 6.90
N ASP A 497 -5.41 21.49 7.16
CA ASP A 497 -4.25 21.86 6.33
C ASP A 497 -4.08 20.96 5.12
N MET A 498 -4.38 19.66 5.26
CA MET A 498 -4.50 18.76 4.12
C MET A 498 -5.56 19.23 3.12
N TYR A 499 -6.67 19.80 3.61
CA TYR A 499 -7.72 20.38 2.77
C TYR A 499 -7.22 21.60 1.98
N LYS A 500 -6.37 22.44 2.59
CA LYS A 500 -5.80 23.65 1.95
C LYS A 500 -4.73 23.35 0.90
N LEU A 501 -4.27 22.10 0.78
CA LEU A 501 -3.33 21.72 -0.27
C LEU A 501 -3.90 22.02 -1.66
N LYS A 502 -3.04 22.52 -2.54
CA LYS A 502 -3.40 22.83 -3.93
C LYS A 502 -3.73 21.56 -4.71
N ALA A 503 -4.51 21.73 -5.78
CA ALA A 503 -4.99 20.62 -6.60
C ALA A 503 -3.84 19.77 -7.20
N THR A 504 -2.75 20.41 -7.64
CA THR A 504 -1.58 19.72 -8.19
C THR A 504 -0.97 18.76 -7.17
N THR A 505 -0.75 19.22 -5.94
CA THR A 505 -0.27 18.39 -4.82
C THR A 505 -1.22 17.23 -4.52
N LYS A 506 -2.54 17.47 -4.43
CA LYS A 506 -3.54 16.41 -4.18
C LYS A 506 -3.53 15.33 -5.28
N ILE A 507 -3.50 15.75 -6.56
CA ILE A 507 -3.46 14.82 -7.70
C ILE A 507 -2.16 14.01 -7.68
N LEU A 508 -1.02 14.66 -7.40
CA LEU A 508 0.26 13.97 -7.33
C LEU A 508 0.29 12.93 -6.22
N LEU A 509 -0.24 13.25 -5.02
CA LEU A 509 -0.38 12.28 -3.94
C LEU A 509 -1.28 11.10 -4.35
N VAL A 510 -2.40 11.35 -5.03
CA VAL A 510 -3.26 10.29 -5.59
C VAL A 510 -2.49 9.36 -6.52
N LEU A 511 -1.68 9.90 -7.43
CA LEU A 511 -0.85 9.09 -8.33
C LEU A 511 0.19 8.27 -7.56
N ILE A 512 0.81 8.86 -6.54
CA ILE A 512 1.84 8.20 -5.72
C ILE A 512 1.23 7.06 -4.89
N MET A 513 0.07 7.28 -4.25
CA MET A 513 -0.68 6.25 -3.52
C MET A 513 -1.03 5.07 -4.44
N PHE A 514 -1.50 5.38 -5.65
CA PHE A 514 -1.87 4.39 -6.64
C PHE A 514 -0.67 3.54 -7.10
N ILE A 515 0.49 4.16 -7.37
CA ILE A 515 1.74 3.47 -7.73
C ILE A 515 2.26 2.63 -6.56
N GLY A 516 2.15 3.17 -5.34
CA GLY A 516 2.51 2.50 -4.10
C GLY A 516 1.78 1.18 -3.92
N GLN A 517 0.45 1.18 -4.09
CA GLN A 517 -0.38 -0.02 -3.90
C GLN A 517 -0.17 -1.08 -4.97
N LEU A 518 -0.16 -0.69 -6.25
CA LEU A 518 0.10 -1.64 -7.35
C LEU A 518 1.52 -2.23 -7.30
N GLY A 519 2.45 -1.50 -6.69
CA GLY A 519 3.87 -1.81 -6.68
C GLY A 519 4.58 -1.28 -7.92
N VAL A 520 5.74 -0.67 -7.71
CA VAL A 520 6.54 -0.06 -8.78
C VAL A 520 6.95 -1.09 -9.84
N SER A 521 7.25 -2.33 -9.44
CA SER A 521 7.59 -3.41 -10.39
C SER A 521 6.43 -3.75 -11.34
N ASN A 522 5.20 -3.78 -10.84
CA ASN A 522 4.02 -4.08 -11.67
C ASN A 522 3.65 -2.88 -12.54
N THR A 523 3.75 -1.68 -11.98
CA THR A 523 3.54 -0.43 -12.73
C THR A 523 4.53 -0.33 -13.89
N LEU A 524 5.79 -0.69 -13.66
CA LEU A 524 6.82 -0.72 -14.70
C LEU A 524 6.47 -1.68 -15.85
N LEU A 525 5.90 -2.86 -15.55
CA LEU A 525 5.48 -3.84 -16.56
C LEU A 525 4.34 -3.34 -17.48
N ILE A 526 3.58 -2.34 -17.04
CA ILE A 526 2.56 -1.67 -17.88
C ILE A 526 3.24 -0.92 -19.03
N PHE A 527 4.34 -0.23 -18.75
CA PHE A 527 5.01 0.65 -19.70
C PHE A 527 6.15 -0.02 -20.48
N ILE A 528 6.77 -1.06 -19.92
CA ILE A 528 7.85 -1.82 -20.58
C ILE A 528 7.30 -2.62 -21.77
N LYS A 529 7.93 -2.53 -22.94
CA LYS A 529 7.64 -3.42 -24.08
C LYS A 529 8.13 -4.84 -23.78
N PRO A 530 7.42 -5.92 -24.21
CA PRO A 530 8.00 -7.25 -24.13
C PRO A 530 9.37 -7.23 -24.78
N ALA A 531 10.39 -7.73 -24.08
CA ALA A 531 11.72 -7.84 -24.65
C ALA A 531 11.59 -8.66 -25.94
N ARG A 532 12.06 -8.09 -27.06
CA ARG A 532 12.28 -8.91 -28.26
C ARG A 532 13.48 -9.78 -27.93
N GLU A 533 13.41 -11.08 -28.23
CA GLU A 533 14.60 -11.89 -28.24
C GLU A 533 15.54 -11.30 -29.30
N GLU A 534 16.57 -10.62 -28.85
CA GLU A 534 17.61 -10.10 -29.72
C GLU A 534 18.52 -11.29 -30.06
N ALA A 535 18.44 -11.75 -31.31
CA ALA A 535 19.26 -12.85 -31.81
C ALA A 535 20.76 -12.49 -31.88
N LEU A 536 21.11 -11.21 -31.71
CA LEU A 536 22.46 -10.68 -31.76
C LEU A 536 22.74 -9.91 -30.47
N LYS A 537 23.82 -10.27 -29.77
CA LYS A 537 24.35 -9.54 -28.61
C LYS A 537 25.52 -8.67 -29.06
N PHE A 538 25.60 -7.43 -28.58
CA PHE A 538 26.77 -6.57 -28.78
C PHE A 538 27.98 -7.09 -28.00
N LEU A 539 29.19 -6.66 -28.42
CA LEU A 539 30.44 -6.94 -27.72
C LEU A 539 30.39 -6.33 -26.31
N ASP A 540 30.87 -7.09 -25.33
CA ASP A 540 31.02 -6.60 -23.96
C ASP A 540 32.24 -5.67 -23.94
N GLU A 541 32.06 -4.41 -23.51
CA GLU A 541 33.13 -3.42 -23.34
C GLU A 541 33.17 -3.01 -21.88
N ASP A 542 34.38 -3.00 -21.30
CA ASP A 542 34.57 -2.66 -19.90
C ASP A 542 34.41 -1.15 -19.69
N VAL A 543 33.38 -0.78 -18.94
CA VAL A 543 33.21 0.59 -18.46
C VAL A 543 33.74 0.66 -17.04
N THR A 544 34.77 1.48 -16.81
CA THR A 544 35.35 1.68 -15.48
C THR A 544 34.30 2.28 -14.54
N ILE A 545 34.06 1.58 -13.44
CA ILE A 545 33.28 2.05 -12.29
C ILE A 545 34.25 2.29 -11.13
N GLY A 546 33.96 3.30 -10.31
CA GLY A 546 34.82 3.76 -9.22
C GLY A 546 34.86 2.85 -7.99
#